data_AF-A0A267HS97-F1
#
_entry.id   AF-A0A267HS97-F1
#
_cell.length_a   1.000
_cell.length_b   1.000
_cell.length_c   1.000
_cell.angle_alpha   90.00
_cell.angle_beta   90.00
_cell.angle_gamma   90.00
#
_symmetry.space_group_name_H-M   'P 1'
#
loop_
_entity.id
_entity.type
_entity.pdbx_description
1 polymer ?
#
loop_
_entity_poly.entity_id
_entity_poly.type
_entity_poly.pdbx_seq_one_letter_code
_entity_poly.pdbx_strand_id
1 'polypeptide(L)'
;MIFLYVGVIMLVIGFCFFLFPAKKPNLIYGYPSVLAKKNSQNWRYAQKVNSLLLLVVGFICAGIGFLLKETGNTNYFIAEMLLIPLPIIGVFAGTEELLQRFDRRHAAKEAER
;
A
#
# COMPACT_ATOMS: atom_id res chain seq x y z
N MET A 1 -15.66 -12.38 6.24
CA MET A 1 -14.53 -13.15 5.69
C MET A 1 -13.77 -12.43 4.57
N ILE A 2 -14.35 -11.42 3.91
CA ILE A 2 -13.69 -10.68 2.82
C ILE A 2 -12.40 -10.01 3.32
N PHE A 3 -12.44 -9.39 4.50
CA PHE A 3 -11.25 -8.76 5.09
C PHE A 3 -10.07 -9.72 5.28
N LEU A 4 -10.36 -10.97 5.65
CA LEU A 4 -9.32 -11.98 5.83
C LEU A 4 -8.64 -12.30 4.50
N TYR A 5 -9.42 -12.64 3.48
CA TYR A 5 -8.88 -13.01 2.17
C TYR A 5 -8.19 -11.84 1.47
N VAL A 6 -8.81 -10.66 1.47
CA VAL A 6 -8.21 -9.46 0.88
C VAL A 6 -6.95 -9.04 1.65
N GLY A 7 -6.98 -9.10 2.99
CA GLY A 7 -5.82 -8.83 3.82
C GLY A 7 -4.66 -9.77 3.50
N VAL A 8 -4.91 -11.07 3.38
CA VAL A 8 -3.89 -12.06 2.99
C VAL A 8 -3.35 -11.80 1.58
N ILE A 9 -4.21 -11.47 0.61
CA ILE A 9 -3.77 -11.11 -0.75
C ILE A 9 -2.88 -9.87 -0.73
N MET A 10 -3.26 -8.83 0.03
CA MET A 10 -2.46 -7.62 0.21
C MET A 10 -1.11 -7.94 0.86
N LEU A 11 -1.06 -8.85 1.83
CA LEU A 11 0.19 -9.31 2.44
C LEU A 11 1.09 -10.01 1.42
N VAL A 12 0.55 -10.93 0.62
CA VAL A 12 1.31 -11.65 -0.40
C VAL A 12 1.88 -10.67 -1.43
N ILE A 13 1.04 -9.78 -1.97
CA ILE A 13 1.47 -8.77 -2.95
C ILE A 13 2.50 -7.81 -2.33
N GLY A 14 2.23 -7.33 -1.12
CA GLY A 14 3.13 -6.45 -0.37
C GLY A 14 4.49 -7.10 -0.13
N PHE A 15 4.50 -8.38 0.23
CA PHE A 15 5.74 -9.14 0.43
C PHE A 15 6.50 -9.37 -0.87
N CYS A 16 5.80 -9.71 -1.96
CA CYS A 16 6.40 -9.79 -3.29
C CYS A 16 7.07 -8.48 -3.71
N PHE A 17 6.40 -7.34 -3.51
CA PHE A 17 6.96 -6.02 -3.81
C PHE A 17 8.08 -5.60 -2.86
N PHE A 18 8.06 -6.08 -1.62
CA PHE A 18 9.11 -5.84 -0.64
C PHE A 18 10.40 -6.61 -1.00
N LEU A 19 10.28 -7.89 -1.38
CA LEU A 19 11.43 -8.72 -1.81
C LEU A 19 11.95 -8.33 -3.20
N PHE A 20 11.04 -8.05 -4.13
CA PHE A 20 11.37 -7.82 -5.54
C PHE A 20 10.89 -6.42 -5.99
N PRO A 21 11.37 -5.33 -5.40
CA PRO A 21 10.89 -4.00 -5.77
C PRO A 21 11.17 -3.71 -7.25
N ALA A 22 10.19 -3.09 -7.92
CA ALA A 22 10.32 -2.69 -9.32
C ALA A 22 11.51 -1.73 -9.49
N LYS A 23 12.57 -2.16 -10.18
CA LYS A 23 13.80 -1.37 -10.33
C LYS A 23 13.66 -0.23 -11.34
N LYS A 24 12.74 -0.36 -12.29
CA LYS A 24 12.50 0.60 -13.38
C LYS A 24 11.00 0.92 -13.47
N PRO A 25 10.65 2.14 -13.92
CA PRO A 25 9.27 2.48 -14.27
C PRO A 25 8.72 1.50 -15.30
N ASN A 26 7.73 0.71 -14.90
CA ASN A 26 6.98 -0.17 -15.79
C ASN A 26 5.49 0.08 -15.58
N LEU A 27 4.70 -0.06 -16.64
CA LEU A 27 3.24 0.11 -16.57
C LEU A 27 2.56 -1.09 -15.88
N ILE A 28 3.18 -2.26 -15.97
CA ILE A 28 2.65 -3.55 -15.49
C ILE A 28 3.10 -3.86 -14.05
N TYR A 29 4.29 -3.41 -13.65
CA TYR A 29 4.91 -3.81 -12.39
C TYR A 29 5.41 -2.61 -11.59
N GLY A 30 4.90 -2.52 -10.36
CA GLY A 30 5.19 -1.45 -9.41
C GLY A 30 4.12 -0.35 -9.40
N TYR A 31 4.24 0.54 -8.43
CA TYR A 31 3.34 1.68 -8.21
C TYR A 31 3.47 2.77 -9.31
N PRO A 32 2.50 2.90 -10.25
CA PRO A 32 2.69 3.68 -11.48
C PRO A 32 2.25 5.15 -11.32
N SER A 33 2.61 5.80 -10.22
CA SER A 33 2.27 7.21 -9.98
C SER A 33 3.07 8.18 -10.86
N VAL A 34 2.43 9.29 -11.25
CA VAL A 34 3.07 10.38 -12.02
C VAL A 34 4.26 10.94 -11.24
N LEU A 35 4.09 11.17 -9.93
CA LEU A 35 5.15 11.69 -9.08
C LEU A 35 6.28 10.67 -8.86
N ALA A 36 5.94 9.38 -8.85
CA ALA A 36 6.92 8.30 -8.71
C ALA A 36 7.83 8.23 -9.94
N LYS A 37 7.31 8.56 -11.12
CA LYS A 37 8.06 8.53 -12.40
C LYS A 37 8.95 9.76 -12.61
N LYS A 38 8.85 10.79 -11.77
CA LYS A 38 9.62 12.05 -11.89
C LYS A 38 11.14 11.82 -11.90
N ASN A 39 11.64 10.95 -11.03
CA ASN A 39 13.06 10.61 -10.95
C ASN A 39 13.25 9.19 -10.40
N SER A 40 14.46 8.64 -10.51
CA SER A 40 14.76 7.28 -10.05
C SER A 40 14.70 7.10 -8.53
N GLN A 41 14.92 8.18 -7.75
CA GLN A 41 14.86 8.16 -6.29
C GLN A 41 13.41 8.05 -5.78
N ASN A 42 12.52 8.89 -6.30
CA ASN A 42 11.07 8.88 -6.10
C ASN A 42 10.49 7.53 -6.51
N TRP A 43 10.94 6.95 -7.64
CA TRP A 43 10.49 5.63 -8.05
C TRP A 43 10.83 4.56 -7.00
N ARG A 44 12.10 4.49 -6.57
CA ARG A 44 12.54 3.54 -5.53
C ARG A 44 11.82 3.76 -4.20
N TYR A 45 11.63 5.02 -3.81
CA TYR A 45 10.94 5.38 -2.59
C TYR A 45 9.46 4.99 -2.63
N ALA A 46 8.77 5.28 -3.73
CA ALA A 46 7.36 4.91 -3.94
C ALA A 46 7.16 3.39 -3.85
N GLN A 47 8.02 2.58 -4.50
CA GLN A 47 7.93 1.12 -4.41
C GLN A 47 8.11 0.63 -2.97
N LYS A 48 9.11 1.17 -2.25
CA LYS A 48 9.37 0.81 -0.86
C LYS A 48 8.19 1.15 0.04
N VAL A 49 7.68 2.37 -0.04
CA VAL A 49 6.54 2.82 0.77
C VAL A 49 5.27 2.04 0.45
N ASN A 50 4.95 1.85 -0.82
CA ASN A 50 3.77 1.09 -1.24
C ASN A 50 3.82 -0.35 -0.72
N SER A 51 4.97 -1.03 -0.85
CA SER A 51 5.13 -2.39 -0.32
C SER A 51 4.92 -2.46 1.19
N LEU A 52 5.45 -1.48 1.94
CA LEU A 52 5.30 -1.43 3.39
C LEU A 52 3.86 -1.13 3.82
N LEU A 53 3.19 -0.19 3.15
CA LEU A 53 1.79 0.13 3.43
C LEU A 53 0.86 -1.04 3.10
N LEU A 54 1.08 -1.74 1.98
CA LEU A 54 0.37 -2.98 1.66
C LEU A 54 0.54 -4.04 2.76
N LEU A 55 1.76 -4.20 3.28
CA LEU A 55 2.02 -5.13 4.38
C LEU A 55 1.30 -4.71 5.66
N VAL A 56 1.43 -3.46 6.09
CA VAL A 56 0.82 -2.96 7.33
C VAL A 56 -0.71 -3.05 7.26
N VAL A 57 -1.30 -2.54 6.19
CA VAL A 57 -2.77 -2.56 5.99
C VAL A 57 -3.26 -3.99 5.79
N GLY A 58 -2.50 -4.82 5.08
CA GLY A 58 -2.79 -6.24 4.91
C GLY A 58 -2.82 -7.00 6.25
N PHE A 59 -1.86 -6.74 7.14
CA PHE A 59 -1.83 -7.32 8.49
C PHE A 59 -3.03 -6.88 9.32
N ILE A 60 -3.39 -5.60 9.27
CA ILE A 60 -4.57 -5.08 9.98
C ILE A 60 -5.85 -5.74 9.44
N CYS A 61 -6.04 -5.79 8.12
CA CYS A 61 -7.23 -6.41 7.51
C CYS A 61 -7.32 -7.91 7.80
N ALA A 62 -6.20 -8.64 7.68
CA ALA A 62 -6.15 -10.07 7.98
C ALA A 62 -6.42 -10.33 9.47
N GLY A 63 -5.86 -9.51 10.36
CA GLY A 63 -6.09 -9.60 11.81
C GLY A 63 -7.55 -9.37 12.18
N ILE A 64 -8.19 -8.33 11.65
CA ILE A 64 -9.62 -8.07 11.86
C ILE A 64 -10.46 -9.24 11.32
N GLY A 65 -10.16 -9.70 10.11
CA GLY A 65 -10.86 -10.82 9.49
C GLY A 65 -10.71 -12.13 10.27
N PHE A 66 -9.54 -12.37 10.87
CA PHE A 66 -9.27 -13.52 11.72
C PHE A 66 -10.05 -13.44 13.04
N LEU A 67 -10.08 -12.28 13.71
CA LEU A 67 -10.85 -12.07 14.93
C LEU A 67 -12.36 -12.24 14.71
N LEU A 68 -12.90 -11.75 13.59
CA LEU A 68 -14.30 -11.96 13.22
C LEU A 68 -14.62 -13.44 13.01
N LYS A 69 -13.67 -14.21 12.47
CA LYS A 69 -13.82 -15.66 12.29
C LYS A 69 -13.84 -16.40 13.63
N GLU A 70 -12.88 -16.11 14.50
CA GLU A 70 -12.77 -16.76 15.82
C GLU A 70 -13.96 -16.45 16.73
N THR A 71 -14.53 -15.24 16.64
CA THR A 71 -15.71 -14.84 17.42
C THR A 71 -17.03 -15.38 16.85
N GLY A 72 -17.01 -16.13 15.73
CA GLY A 72 -18.22 -16.64 15.07
C GLY A 72 -19.05 -15.57 14.35
N ASN A 73 -18.54 -14.35 14.25
CA ASN A 73 -19.19 -13.16 13.72
C ASN A 73 -19.04 -13.06 12.20
N THR A 74 -19.51 -14.06 11.46
CA THR A 74 -19.25 -14.19 10.01
C THR A 74 -20.33 -13.61 9.10
N ASN A 75 -21.43 -13.09 9.66
CA ASN A 75 -22.62 -12.67 8.90
C ASN A 75 -22.53 -11.23 8.31
N TYR A 76 -21.37 -10.57 8.42
CA TYR A 76 -21.20 -9.17 8.01
C TYR A 76 -20.83 -8.95 6.54
N PHE A 77 -21.19 -9.89 5.65
CA PHE A 77 -20.75 -9.87 4.25
C PHE A 77 -20.93 -8.51 3.54
N ILE A 78 -22.12 -7.91 3.64
CA ILE A 78 -22.43 -6.61 3.01
C ILE A 78 -21.58 -5.48 3.61
N ALA A 79 -21.46 -5.45 4.95
CA ALA A 79 -20.66 -4.43 5.62
C ALA A 79 -19.18 -4.54 5.25
N GLU A 80 -18.64 -5.76 5.18
CA GLU A 80 -17.26 -6.00 4.75
C GLU A 80 -17.02 -5.57 3.30
N MET A 81 -17.97 -5.86 2.41
CA MET A 81 -17.91 -5.43 1.01
C MET A 81 -17.92 -3.90 0.87
N LEU A 82 -18.68 -3.19 1.71
CA LEU A 82 -18.74 -1.73 1.70
C LEU A 82 -17.50 -1.08 2.33
N LEU A 83 -16.91 -1.72 3.35
CA LEU A 83 -15.76 -1.17 4.08
C LEU A 83 -14.42 -1.46 3.39
N ILE A 84 -14.31 -2.53 2.60
CA ILE A 84 -13.02 -2.92 1.98
C ILE A 84 -12.37 -1.87 1.07
N PRO A 85 -13.09 -0.97 0.37
CA PRO A 85 -12.44 0.08 -0.42
C PRO A 85 -11.65 1.07 0.44
N LEU A 86 -12.03 1.29 1.70
CA LEU A 86 -11.35 2.25 2.59
C LEU A 86 -9.87 1.92 2.83
N PRO A 87 -9.48 0.70 3.28
CA PRO A 87 -8.07 0.36 3.45
C PRO A 87 -7.32 0.37 2.12
N ILE A 88 -7.96 -0.04 1.02
CA ILE A 88 -7.34 -0.01 -0.32
C ILE A 88 -6.98 1.43 -0.70
N ILE A 89 -7.96 2.34 -0.65
CA ILE A 89 -7.74 3.77 -0.93
C ILE A 89 -6.69 4.35 0.03
N GLY A 90 -6.72 3.95 1.30
CA GLY A 90 -5.74 4.36 2.31
C GLY A 90 -4.30 4.01 1.94
N VAL A 91 -4.05 2.85 1.33
CA VAL A 91 -2.71 2.48 0.83
C VAL A 91 -2.27 3.41 -0.29
N PHE A 92 -3.14 3.68 -1.28
CA PHE A 92 -2.83 4.58 -2.40
C PHE A 92 -2.59 6.02 -1.92
N ALA A 93 -3.53 6.56 -1.14
CA ALA A 93 -3.44 7.91 -0.60
C ALA A 93 -2.22 8.09 0.32
N GLY A 94 -1.95 7.12 1.21
CA GLY A 94 -0.78 7.14 2.07
C GLY A 94 0.54 7.05 1.28
N THR A 95 0.57 6.28 0.19
CA THR A 95 1.73 6.20 -0.69
C THR A 95 1.99 7.54 -1.37
N GLU A 96 0.95 8.17 -1.95
CA GLU A 96 1.06 9.50 -2.57
C GLU A 96 1.49 10.56 -1.56
N GLU A 97 0.89 10.59 -0.37
CA GLU A 97 1.20 11.59 0.64
C GLU A 97 2.67 11.49 1.09
N LEU A 98 3.15 10.29 1.36
CA LEU A 98 4.54 10.05 1.75
C LEU A 98 5.50 10.38 0.60
N LEU A 99 5.11 10.09 -0.64
CA LEU A 99 5.89 10.42 -1.83
C LEU A 99 5.98 11.94 -2.07
N GLN A 100 4.87 12.67 -1.90
CA GLN A 100 4.85 14.13 -1.96
C GLN A 100 5.71 14.76 -0.86
N ARG A 101 5.63 14.23 0.37
CA ARG A 101 6.48 14.69 1.48
C ARG A 101 7.96 14.44 1.18
N PHE A 102 8.30 13.32 0.55
CA PHE A 102 9.67 13.01 0.12
C PHE A 102 10.17 14.00 -0.95
N ASP A 103 9.38 14.23 -2.00
CA ASP A 103 9.73 15.15 -3.09
C ASP A 103 9.92 16.59 -2.60
N ARG A 104 9.02 17.10 -1.75
CA ARG A 104 9.13 18.45 -1.15
C ARG A 104 10.39 18.61 -0.31
N ARG A 105 10.74 17.60 0.51
CA ARG A 105 11.96 17.64 1.33
C ARG A 105 13.23 17.61 0.50
N HIS A 106 13.23 16.88 -0.62
CA HIS A 106 14.36 16.85 -1.54
C HIS A 106 14.51 18.18 -2.28
N ALA A 107 13.41 18.74 -2.80
CA ALA A 107 13.43 20.04 -3.47
C ALA A 107 13.92 21.18 -2.55
N ALA A 108 13.50 21.20 -1.27
CA ALA A 108 13.97 22.20 -0.32
C ALA A 108 15.49 22.12 -0.07
N LYS A 109 16.05 20.92 0.05
CA LYS A 109 17.49 20.71 0.24
C LYS A 109 18.34 21.09 -0.97
N GLU A 110 17.77 21.01 -2.17
CA GLU A 110 18.45 21.46 -3.40
C GLU A 110 18.47 22.99 -3.51
N ALA A 111 17.45 23.69 -2.98
CA ALA A 111 17.40 25.16 -2.96
C ALA A 111 18.34 25.80 -1.92
N GLU A 112 18.73 25.05 -0.87
CA GLU A 112 19.66 25.50 0.17
C GLU A 112 21.14 25.27 -0.20
N ARG A 113 21.43 24.61 -1.33
CA ARG A 113 22.78 24.33 -1.84
C ARG A 113 23.19 25.31 -2.94
#